data_AF-A0A382VVS6-F1
#
_entry.id   AF-A0A382VVS6-F1
#
_cell.length_a   1.000
_cell.length_b   1.000
_cell.length_c   1.000
_cell.angle_alpha   90.00
_cell.angle_beta   90.00
_cell.angle_gamma   90.00
#
_symmetry.space_group_name_H-M   'P 1'
#
loop_
_entity.id
_entity.type
_entity.pdbx_description
1 polymer ?
#
loop_
_entity_poly.entity_id
_entity_poly.type
_entity_poly.pdbx_seq_one_letter_code
_entity_poly.pdbx_strand_id
1 'polypeptide(L)'
;MTTKTKMPVVPITELEQSAFCQADEELESKSLVEELAIGVRWQRIPKKYLGLSPNLLAERIRDAKKLLGQKVVILGHHYQRDEVIQFADYTGDSFKLAQYAASQKEVESIIFCGVHFMAETADILTGDHQNVILPNMTAGCSMSDMAIIDDVLDCWDDLNDIVT
;
A
#
# COMPACT_ATOMS: atom_id res chain seq x y z
N MET A 1 -44.46 -19.98 -32.66
CA MET A 1 -43.91 -18.64 -32.34
C MET A 1 -42.43 -18.82 -32.08
N THR A 2 -41.58 -18.47 -33.05
CA THR A 2 -40.13 -18.68 -32.97
C THR A 2 -39.48 -17.42 -32.44
N THR A 3 -39.04 -17.42 -31.18
CA THR A 3 -38.29 -16.31 -30.60
C THR A 3 -36.91 -16.25 -31.25
N LYS A 4 -36.70 -15.28 -32.14
CA LYS A 4 -35.36 -14.95 -32.63
C LYS A 4 -34.58 -14.30 -31.48
N THR A 5 -33.67 -15.03 -30.87
CA THR A 5 -32.70 -14.48 -29.93
C THR A 5 -31.77 -13.55 -30.73
N LYS A 6 -32.00 -12.24 -30.64
CA LYS A 6 -31.05 -11.26 -31.17
C LYS A 6 -29.85 -11.28 -30.23
N MET A 7 -28.69 -11.71 -30.72
CA MET A 7 -27.44 -11.54 -29.98
C MET A 7 -27.23 -10.03 -29.77
N PRO A 8 -27.10 -9.56 -28.52
CA PRO A 8 -26.81 -8.15 -28.29
C PRO A 8 -25.42 -7.87 -28.87
N VAL A 9 -25.37 -6.99 -29.87
CA VAL A 9 -24.10 -6.44 -30.34
C VAL A 9 -23.74 -5.35 -29.35
N VAL A 10 -22.94 -5.69 -28.34
CA VAL A 10 -22.32 -4.68 -27.47
C VAL A 10 -21.26 -3.99 -28.33
N PRO A 11 -21.40 -2.69 -28.62
CA PRO A 11 -20.37 -1.97 -29.35
C PRO A 11 -19.15 -1.92 -28.43
N ILE A 12 -18.08 -2.61 -28.82
CA ILE A 12 -16.79 -2.52 -28.14
C ILE A 12 -16.31 -1.08 -28.36
N THR A 13 -16.66 -0.20 -27.44
CA THR A 13 -16.01 1.11 -27.33
C THR A 13 -14.60 0.88 -26.81
N GLU A 14 -13.66 1.79 -27.07
CA GLU A 14 -12.26 1.67 -26.62
C GLU A 14 -12.10 1.44 -25.10
N LEU A 15 -13.17 1.61 -24.33
CA LEU A 15 -13.27 1.31 -22.90
C LEU A 15 -13.35 -0.20 -22.56
N GLU A 16 -13.72 -1.08 -23.49
CA GLU A 16 -13.96 -2.52 -23.20
C GLU A 16 -12.88 -3.47 -23.75
N GLN A 17 -11.87 -2.96 -24.47
CA GLN A 17 -10.76 -3.80 -24.90
C GLN A 17 -9.68 -3.86 -23.82
N SER A 18 -9.75 -4.89 -22.98
CA SER A 18 -8.60 -5.37 -22.20
C SER A 18 -7.36 -5.67 -23.07
N ALA A 19 -7.51 -5.75 -24.39
CA ALA A 19 -6.44 -5.80 -25.38
C ALA A 19 -5.63 -4.48 -25.54
N PHE A 20 -6.13 -3.34 -25.04
CA PHE A 20 -5.40 -2.07 -24.96
C PHE A 20 -4.63 -1.90 -23.65
N CYS A 21 -4.85 -2.77 -22.65
CA CYS A 21 -3.98 -2.86 -21.50
C CYS A 21 -2.64 -3.41 -21.98
N GLN A 22 -1.72 -2.54 -22.37
CA GLN A 22 -0.33 -2.90 -22.59
C GLN A 22 0.21 -3.46 -21.28
N ALA A 23 0.30 -4.78 -21.19
CA ALA A 23 0.82 -5.46 -20.01
C ALA A 23 2.35 -5.33 -19.87
N ASP A 24 3.02 -4.71 -20.86
CA ASP A 24 4.47 -4.80 -21.08
C ASP A 24 5.15 -3.46 -21.41
N GLU A 25 4.58 -2.31 -21.04
CA GLU A 25 5.43 -1.13 -20.88
C GLU A 25 6.12 -1.26 -19.51
N GLU A 26 7.46 -1.37 -19.49
CA GLU A 26 8.24 -1.21 -18.27
C GLU A 26 7.89 0.16 -17.67
N LEU A 27 6.97 0.16 -16.70
CA LEU A 27 6.49 1.38 -16.06
C LEU A 27 7.66 2.02 -15.31
N GLU A 28 8.25 3.04 -15.94
CA GLU A 28 9.35 3.77 -15.33
C GLU A 28 8.84 4.74 -14.26
N SER A 29 9.47 4.68 -13.10
CA SER A 29 9.35 5.71 -12.07
C SER A 29 9.69 7.10 -12.65
N LYS A 30 8.89 8.11 -12.33
CA LYS A 30 9.16 9.52 -12.69
C LYS A 30 9.59 10.32 -11.47
N SER A 31 10.21 11.46 -11.70
CA SER A 31 10.57 12.38 -10.61
C SER A 31 9.33 13.03 -10.00
N LEU A 32 9.43 13.48 -8.75
CA LEU A 32 8.32 14.18 -8.08
C LEU A 32 7.92 15.47 -8.80
N VAL A 33 8.84 16.14 -9.49
CA VAL A 33 8.53 17.33 -10.31
C VAL A 33 7.62 16.97 -11.48
N GLU A 34 7.88 15.85 -12.14
CA GLU A 34 7.04 15.37 -13.25
C GLU A 34 5.65 14.94 -12.75
N GLU A 35 5.59 14.21 -11.64
CA GLU A 35 4.32 13.84 -11.02
C GLU A 35 3.50 15.08 -10.59
N LEU A 36 4.15 16.10 -10.02
CA LEU A 36 3.51 17.36 -9.66
C LEU A 36 2.98 18.11 -10.89
N ALA A 37 3.70 18.05 -12.02
CA ALA A 37 3.31 18.71 -13.27
C ALA A 37 2.02 18.13 -13.86
N ILE A 38 1.79 16.81 -13.70
CA ILE A 38 0.56 16.14 -14.14
C ILE A 38 -0.57 16.17 -13.09
N GLY A 39 -0.38 16.91 -11.99
CA GLY A 39 -1.43 17.16 -11.00
C GLY A 39 -1.47 16.18 -9.83
N VAL A 40 -0.53 15.23 -9.73
CA VAL A 40 -0.42 14.38 -8.54
C VAL A 40 -0.02 15.26 -7.35
N ARG A 41 -0.66 15.02 -6.19
CA ARG A 41 -0.40 15.77 -4.96
C ARG A 41 -0.16 14.78 -3.83
N TRP A 42 1.10 14.68 -3.41
CA TRP A 42 1.51 13.89 -2.26
C TRP A 42 1.43 14.71 -0.97
N GLN A 43 1.71 14.05 0.15
CA GLN A 43 2.03 14.72 1.41
C GLN A 43 3.20 15.71 1.25
N ARG A 44 3.41 16.58 2.25
CA ARG A 44 4.51 17.55 2.22
C ARG A 44 5.87 16.85 2.19
N ILE A 45 6.54 16.88 1.04
CA ILE A 45 7.89 16.33 0.85
C ILE A 45 8.94 17.47 0.89
N PRO A 46 10.07 17.31 1.61
CA PRO A 46 11.14 18.29 1.61
C PRO A 46 11.66 18.62 0.21
N LYS A 47 11.88 19.92 -0.07
CA LYS A 47 12.31 20.42 -1.39
C LYS A 47 13.55 19.72 -1.96
N LYS A 48 14.45 19.26 -1.08
CA LYS A 48 15.67 18.53 -1.45
C LYS A 48 15.44 17.22 -2.23
N TYR A 49 14.22 16.66 -2.18
CA TYR A 49 13.87 15.43 -2.91
C TYR A 49 13.13 15.68 -4.22
N LEU A 50 12.57 16.88 -4.44
CA LEU A 50 11.67 17.13 -5.56
C LEU A 50 12.32 16.91 -6.93
N GLY A 51 13.53 17.44 -7.11
CA GLY A 51 14.25 17.37 -8.39
C GLY A 51 15.22 16.19 -8.52
N LEU A 52 15.18 15.21 -7.61
CA LEU A 52 16.07 14.05 -7.71
C LEU A 52 15.49 13.05 -8.72
N SER A 53 16.39 12.46 -9.53
CA SER A 53 16.01 11.35 -10.39
C SER A 53 15.70 10.10 -9.55
N PRO A 54 14.89 9.16 -10.06
CA PRO A 54 14.59 7.92 -9.35
C PRO A 54 15.83 7.10 -8.99
N ASN A 55 16.83 7.04 -9.86
CA ASN A 55 18.10 6.35 -9.59
C ASN A 55 18.83 6.94 -8.38
N LEU A 56 18.87 8.28 -8.28
CA LEU A 56 19.49 8.95 -7.16
C LEU A 56 18.68 8.79 -5.86
N LEU A 57 17.35 8.71 -5.94
CA LEU A 57 16.50 8.35 -4.81
C LEU A 57 16.80 6.93 -4.32
N ALA A 58 16.92 5.97 -5.25
CA ALA A 58 17.25 4.58 -4.95
C ALA A 58 18.61 4.45 -4.26
N GLU A 59 19.64 5.15 -4.74
CA GLU A 59 20.96 5.21 -4.10
C GLU A 59 20.85 5.75 -2.67
N ARG A 60 20.12 6.85 -2.46
CA ARG A 60 19.94 7.44 -1.13
C ARG A 60 19.19 6.53 -0.16
N ILE A 61 18.20 5.77 -0.64
CA ILE A 61 17.50 4.78 0.18
C ILE A 61 18.47 3.68 0.63
N ARG A 62 19.30 3.17 -0.29
CA ARG A 62 20.33 2.16 0.04
C ARG A 62 21.35 2.70 1.04
N ASP A 63 21.81 3.93 0.86
CA ASP A 63 22.75 4.58 1.78
C ASP A 63 22.13 4.77 3.17
N ALA A 64 20.87 5.23 3.24
CA ALA A 64 20.17 5.39 4.51
C ALA A 64 19.95 4.05 5.22
N LYS A 65 19.52 3.02 4.49
CA LYS A 65 19.34 1.65 5.01
C LYS A 65 20.66 1.11 5.56
N LYS A 66 21.77 1.31 4.84
CA LYS A 66 23.11 0.90 5.27
C LYS A 66 23.57 1.65 6.53
N LEU A 67 23.29 2.96 6.62
CA LEU A 67 23.64 3.78 7.78
C LEU A 67 22.86 3.36 9.04
N LEU A 68 21.58 3.05 8.88
CA LEU A 68 20.71 2.61 9.98
C LEU A 68 20.99 1.16 10.39
N GLY A 69 21.45 0.33 9.45
CA GLY A 69 21.87 -1.04 9.71
C GLY A 69 20.72 -1.89 10.28
N GLN A 70 21.01 -2.66 11.32
CA GLN A 70 20.07 -3.60 11.92
C GLN A 70 18.98 -2.92 12.78
N LYS A 71 19.04 -1.60 12.98
CA LYS A 71 18.04 -0.86 13.74
C LYS A 71 16.74 -0.62 12.96
N VAL A 72 16.77 -0.82 11.64
CA VAL A 72 15.63 -0.60 10.76
C VAL A 72 15.31 -1.86 9.97
N VAL A 73 14.02 -2.12 9.76
CA VAL A 73 13.53 -3.12 8.82
C VAL A 73 12.47 -2.51 7.92
N ILE A 74 12.46 -2.88 6.64
CA ILE A 74 11.49 -2.41 5.66
C ILE A 74 10.56 -3.58 5.30
N LEU A 75 9.27 -3.41 5.55
CA LEU A 75 8.23 -4.40 5.24
C LEU A 75 7.47 -3.96 4.00
N GLY A 76 7.30 -4.86 3.03
CA GLY A 76 6.62 -4.55 1.78
C GLY A 76 5.42 -5.46 1.52
N HIS A 77 4.24 -4.85 1.34
CA HIS A 77 3.07 -5.59 0.88
C HIS A 77 3.24 -6.00 -0.59
N HIS A 78 2.66 -7.14 -1.00
CA HIS A 78 2.75 -7.65 -2.37
C HIS A 78 2.23 -6.70 -3.45
N TYR A 79 1.40 -5.72 -3.09
CA TYR A 79 0.83 -4.74 -4.03
C TYR A 79 1.66 -3.46 -4.16
N GLN A 80 2.86 -3.42 -3.58
CA GLN A 80 3.78 -2.30 -3.76
C GLN A 80 4.38 -2.30 -5.17
N ARG A 81 4.70 -1.10 -5.67
CA ARG A 81 5.41 -0.93 -6.94
C ARG A 81 6.84 -1.49 -6.84
N ASP A 82 7.39 -1.92 -7.97
CA ASP A 82 8.75 -2.50 -8.05
C ASP A 82 9.84 -1.56 -7.53
N GLU A 83 9.67 -0.27 -7.77
CA GLU A 83 10.52 0.81 -7.25
C GLU A 83 10.54 0.88 -5.71
N VAL A 84 9.52 0.37 -5.02
CA VAL A 84 9.43 0.36 -3.55
C VAL A 84 9.81 -1.01 -3.00
N ILE A 85 9.23 -2.08 -3.57
CA ILE A 85 9.37 -3.45 -3.04
C ILE A 85 10.82 -3.95 -3.09
N GLN A 86 11.64 -3.44 -4.02
CA GLN A 86 13.06 -3.76 -4.11
C GLN A 86 13.87 -3.42 -2.84
N PHE A 87 13.35 -2.54 -1.98
CA PHE A 87 14.01 -2.17 -0.73
C PHE A 87 13.53 -2.96 0.48
N ALA A 88 12.45 -3.75 0.35
CA ALA A 88 11.88 -4.52 1.44
C ALA A 88 12.84 -5.62 1.90
N ASP A 89 13.00 -5.74 3.22
CA ASP A 89 13.69 -6.86 3.87
C ASP A 89 12.81 -8.10 3.97
N TYR A 90 11.50 -7.88 4.05
CA TYR A 90 10.50 -8.95 4.08
C TYR A 90 9.26 -8.54 3.30
N THR A 91 8.74 -9.47 2.50
CA THR A 91 7.55 -9.28 1.65
C THR A 91 6.47 -10.26 2.06
N GLY A 92 5.22 -9.80 2.14
CA GLY A 92 4.13 -10.66 2.59
C GLY A 92 2.74 -10.06 2.39
N ASP A 93 1.74 -10.87 2.75
CA ASP A 93 0.38 -10.39 3.05
C ASP A 93 0.33 -9.70 4.43
N SER A 94 -0.80 -9.07 4.75
CA SER A 94 -0.98 -8.32 5.99
C SER A 94 -0.66 -9.13 7.25
N PHE A 95 -1.07 -10.40 7.32
CA PHE A 95 -0.91 -11.23 8.49
C PHE A 95 0.55 -11.65 8.71
N LYS A 96 1.25 -12.02 7.64
CA LYS A 96 2.68 -12.35 7.70
C LYS A 96 3.52 -11.14 8.05
N LEU A 97 3.22 -9.98 7.48
CA LEU A 97 3.96 -8.76 7.78
C LEU A 97 3.81 -8.36 9.25
N ALA A 98 2.60 -8.43 9.82
CA ALA A 98 2.36 -8.07 11.22
C ALA A 98 3.07 -9.04 12.19
N GLN A 99 3.02 -10.35 11.95
CA GLN A 99 3.77 -11.32 12.74
C GLN A 99 5.29 -11.14 12.63
N TYR A 100 5.77 -10.88 11.42
CA TYR A 100 7.19 -10.64 11.18
C TYR A 100 7.66 -9.40 11.95
N ALA A 101 6.94 -8.27 11.85
CA ALA A 101 7.18 -7.07 12.63
C ALA A 101 7.32 -7.38 14.14
N ALA A 102 6.34 -8.08 14.70
CA ALA A 102 6.32 -8.45 16.12
C ALA A 102 7.50 -9.36 16.53
N SER A 103 8.02 -10.18 15.61
CA SER A 103 9.18 -11.05 15.85
C SER A 103 10.53 -10.32 15.85
N GLN A 104 10.62 -9.11 15.27
CA GLN A 104 11.87 -8.34 15.16
C GLN A 104 12.20 -7.58 16.45
N LYS A 105 12.41 -8.28 17.56
CA LYS A 105 12.56 -7.67 18.90
C LYS A 105 13.73 -6.68 19.03
N GLU A 106 14.78 -6.83 18.24
CA GLU A 106 15.97 -5.96 18.30
C GLU A 106 15.87 -4.71 17.40
N VAL A 107 14.80 -4.60 16.59
CA VAL A 107 14.62 -3.51 15.63
C VAL A 107 13.89 -2.34 16.29
N GLU A 108 14.45 -1.14 16.18
CA GLU A 108 13.90 0.10 16.75
C GLU A 108 12.88 0.78 15.82
N SER A 109 12.99 0.57 14.50
CA SER A 109 12.14 1.22 13.50
C SER A 109 11.70 0.27 12.40
N ILE A 110 10.40 0.24 12.12
CA ILE A 110 9.79 -0.61 11.10
C ILE A 110 9.16 0.29 10.06
N ILE A 111 9.71 0.34 8.86
CA ILE A 111 9.12 1.08 7.74
C ILE A 111 8.10 0.17 7.06
N PHE A 112 6.81 0.50 7.18
CA PHE A 112 5.73 -0.32 6.66
C PHE A 112 5.24 0.21 5.31
N CYS A 113 5.69 -0.39 4.21
CA CYS A 113 5.23 -0.08 2.87
C CYS A 113 3.90 -0.83 2.58
N GLY A 114 2.82 -0.26 3.08
CA GLY A 114 1.44 -0.77 2.97
C GLY A 114 0.42 0.35 3.12
N VAL A 115 -0.70 0.06 3.79
CA VAL A 115 -1.77 1.02 4.11
C VAL A 115 -1.99 1.13 5.62
N HIS A 116 -2.75 2.14 6.06
CA HIS A 116 -2.98 2.48 7.48
C HIS A 116 -3.26 1.28 8.39
N PHE A 117 -4.36 0.57 8.15
CA PHE A 117 -4.77 -0.53 9.05
C PHE A 117 -3.68 -1.62 9.16
N MET A 118 -2.89 -1.85 8.11
CA MET A 118 -1.82 -2.85 8.13
C MET A 118 -0.67 -2.38 9.03
N ALA A 119 -0.29 -1.11 8.93
CA ALA A 119 0.74 -0.53 9.78
C ALA A 119 0.28 -0.46 11.25
N GLU A 120 -0.97 -0.08 11.51
CA GLU A 120 -1.57 -0.09 12.85
C GLU A 120 -1.63 -1.50 13.44
N THR A 121 -1.99 -2.50 12.65
CA THR A 121 -1.96 -3.90 13.10
C THR A 121 -0.56 -4.34 13.49
N ALA A 122 0.46 -3.93 12.73
CA ALA A 122 1.85 -4.22 13.09
C ALA A 122 2.25 -3.50 14.39
N ASP A 123 1.86 -2.23 14.55
CA ASP A 123 2.13 -1.41 15.73
C ASP A 123 1.54 -2.02 17.00
N ILE A 124 0.29 -2.47 16.94
CA ILE A 124 -0.42 -3.17 18.03
C ILE A 124 0.33 -4.42 18.51
N LEU A 125 1.03 -5.14 17.62
CA LEU A 125 1.73 -6.38 17.95
C LEU A 125 3.20 -6.18 18.34
N THR A 126 3.78 -5.02 18.00
CA THR A 126 5.16 -4.68 18.33
C THR A 126 5.31 -4.17 19.77
N GLY A 127 6.56 -4.14 20.28
CA GLY A 127 6.83 -3.61 21.61
C GLY A 127 6.98 -2.09 21.64
N ASP A 128 6.79 -1.47 22.81
CA ASP A 128 6.84 0.00 23.01
C ASP A 128 8.14 0.68 22.53
N HIS A 129 9.24 -0.07 22.42
CA HIS A 129 10.53 0.45 21.93
C HIS A 129 10.64 0.48 20.41
N GLN A 130 9.71 -0.17 19.71
CA GLN A 130 9.66 -0.25 18.25
C GLN A 130 8.74 0.84 17.73
N ASN A 131 9.15 1.52 16.66
CA ASN A 131 8.32 2.53 16.01
C ASN A 131 7.90 2.01 14.63
N VAL A 132 6.59 1.84 14.41
CA VAL A 132 6.05 1.53 13.08
C VAL A 132 5.79 2.83 12.32
N ILE A 133 6.41 2.98 11.16
CA ILE A 133 6.37 4.19 10.35
C ILE A 133 5.71 3.87 9.02
N LEU A 134 4.55 4.48 8.77
CA LEU A 134 3.90 4.48 7.47
C LEU A 134 4.46 5.65 6.63
N PRO A 135 5.14 5.40 5.49
CA PRO A 135 5.80 6.46 4.73
C PRO A 135 4.84 7.51 4.17
N ASN A 136 3.59 7.13 3.88
CA ASN A 136 2.58 8.02 3.34
C ASN A 136 1.27 7.89 4.13
N MET A 137 0.92 8.93 4.88
CA MET A 137 -0.31 8.97 5.70
C MET A 137 -1.60 9.17 4.89
N THR A 138 -1.53 9.12 3.55
CA THR A 138 -2.71 9.05 2.70
C THR A 138 -2.94 7.66 2.12
N ALA A 139 -2.11 6.67 2.48
CA ALA A 139 -2.22 5.30 1.98
C ALA A 139 -3.33 4.55 2.74
N GLY A 140 -4.58 4.77 2.34
CA GLY A 140 -5.77 4.17 2.94
C GLY A 140 -6.30 2.93 2.23
N CYS A 141 -7.31 2.31 2.83
CA CYS A 141 -8.07 1.22 2.25
C CYS A 141 -9.55 1.58 2.32
N SER A 142 -10.15 1.91 1.17
CA SER A 142 -11.56 2.33 1.12
C SER A 142 -12.51 1.30 1.71
N MET A 143 -12.20 0.00 1.59
CA MET A 143 -12.98 -1.07 2.19
C MET A 143 -12.87 -1.09 3.72
N SER A 144 -11.69 -0.78 4.28
CA SER A 144 -11.50 -0.67 5.72
C SER A 144 -12.25 0.54 6.27
N ASP A 145 -12.22 1.66 5.54
CA ASP A 145 -12.87 2.91 5.94
C ASP A 145 -14.41 2.83 5.93
N MET A 146 -14.99 1.80 5.29
CA MET A 146 -16.44 1.54 5.29
C MET A 146 -16.94 0.92 6.61
N ALA A 147 -16.07 0.32 7.41
CA ALA A 147 -16.45 -0.36 8.64
C ALA A 147 -16.48 0.62 9.83
N ILE A 148 -17.54 1.43 9.92
CA ILE A 148 -17.72 2.38 11.02
C ILE A 148 -18.18 1.67 12.30
N ILE A 149 -17.86 2.25 13.47
CA ILE A 149 -18.12 1.63 14.77
C ILE A 149 -19.62 1.41 15.04
N ASP A 150 -20.48 2.34 14.62
CA ASP A 150 -21.92 2.25 14.87
C ASP A 150 -22.52 1.03 14.15
N ASP A 151 -22.18 0.83 12.86
CA ASP A 151 -22.62 -0.34 12.09
C ASP A 151 -22.17 -1.67 12.72
N VAL A 152 -20.99 -1.69 13.35
CA VAL A 152 -20.46 -2.89 14.04
C VAL A 152 -21.24 -3.19 15.31
N LEU A 153 -21.58 -2.15 16.09
CA LEU A 153 -22.34 -2.29 17.32
C LEU A 153 -23.80 -2.68 17.05
N ASP A 154 -24.45 -2.06 16.05
CA ASP A 154 -25.81 -2.41 15.63
C ASP A 154 -25.88 -3.88 15.20
N CYS A 155 -24.91 -4.33 14.38
CA CYS A 155 -24.82 -5.73 13.95
C CYS A 155 -24.61 -6.69 15.14
N TRP A 156 -23.84 -6.29 16.15
CA TRP A 156 -23.61 -7.08 17.35
C TRP A 156 -24.88 -7.25 18.20
N ASP A 157 -25.65 -6.18 18.36
CA ASP A 157 -26.92 -6.21 19.09
C ASP A 157 -27.96 -7.09 18.36
N ASP A 158 -28.10 -6.92 17.03
CA ASP A 158 -28.97 -7.76 16.20
C ASP A 158 -28.62 -9.26 16.30
N LEU A 159 -27.33 -9.60 16.33
CA LEU A 159 -26.88 -10.98 16.48
C LEU A 159 -27.17 -11.53 17.89
N ASN A 160 -27.01 -10.73 18.94
CA ASN A 160 -27.29 -11.17 20.31
C ASN A 160 -28.76 -11.46 20.55
N ASP A 161 -29.66 -10.67 19.94
CA ASP A 161 -31.12 -10.86 20.01
C ASP A 161 -31.58 -12.18 19.35
N ILE A 162 -30.79 -12.73 18.42
CA ILE A 162 -31.09 -14.00 17.75
C ILE A 162 -30.48 -15.18 18.52
N VAL A 163 -29.33 -14.98 19.14
CA VAL A 163 -28.54 -16.05 19.78
C VAL A 163 -28.93 -16.27 21.26
N THR A 164 -29.56 -15.29 21.90
CA THR A 164 -30.00 -15.33 23.31
C THR A 164 -31.50 -15.57 23.44
#